data_AF-F3FY27-F1
#
_entry.id   AF-F3FY27-F1
#
_cell.length_a   1.000
_cell.length_b   1.000
_cell.length_c   1.000
_cell.angle_alpha   90.00
_cell.angle_beta   90.00
_cell.angle_gamma   90.00
#
_symmetry.space_group_name_H-M   'P 1'
#
loop_
_entity.id
_entity.type
_entity.pdbx_description
1 polymer ?
#
loop_
_entity_poly.entity_id
_entity_poly.type
_entity_poly.pdbx_seq_one_letter_code
_entity_poly.pdbx_strand_id
1 'polypeptide(L)' 'EDLIGFFVNTLAIRVDLSGAPSVEALMQQVKRQTLAAQTHQDLPFEQVVEVVRPQRS' A
#
# COMPACT_ATOMS: atom_id res chain seq x y z
N GLU A 1 -12.91 23.70 -14.05
CA GLU A 1 -12.58 22.27 -14.17
C GLU A 1 -13.45 21.53 -13.18
N ASP A 2 -14.60 20.99 -13.61
CA ASP A 2 -15.44 20.17 -12.74
C ASP A 2 -15.46 18.76 -13.30
N LEU A 3 -14.41 18.01 -13.00
CA LEU A 3 -14.30 16.61 -13.39
C LEU A 3 -15.01 15.77 -12.32
N ILE A 4 -16.18 15.22 -12.66
CA ILE A 4 -16.91 14.30 -11.79
C ILE A 4 -16.42 12.89 -12.08
N GLY A 5 -15.77 12.26 -11.10
CA GLY A 5 -15.20 10.92 -11.20
C GLY A 5 -14.54 10.46 -9.90
N PHE A 6 -14.18 9.18 -9.83
CA PHE A 6 -13.48 8.60 -8.69
C PHE A 6 -11.97 8.63 -8.93
N PHE A 7 -11.27 9.53 -8.24
CA PHE A 7 -9.82 9.80 -8.45
C PHE A 7 -8.93 9.29 -7.31
N VAL A 8 -9.50 8.60 -6.32
CA VAL A 8 -8.69 8.02 -5.24
C VAL A 8 -8.10 6.70 -5.72
N ASN A 9 -6.80 6.52 -5.47
CA ASN A 9 -6.13 5.25 -5.70
C ASN A 9 -5.94 4.50 -4.37
N THR A 10 -5.86 3.17 -4.44
CA THR A 10 -5.62 2.30 -3.28
C THR A 10 -4.15 1.91 -3.20
N LEU A 11 -3.51 2.18 -2.05
CA LEU A 11 -2.14 1.75 -1.76
C LEU A 11 -2.15 0.59 -0.75
N ALA A 12 -1.79 -0.60 -1.21
CA ALA A 12 -1.63 -1.77 -0.34
C ALA A 12 -0.27 -1.74 0.38
N ILE A 13 -0.28 -1.69 1.71
CA ILE A 13 0.92 -1.71 2.55
C ILE A 13 1.07 -3.07 3.22
N ARG A 14 2.14 -3.80 2.90
CA ARG A 14 2.46 -5.09 3.52
C ARG A 14 3.22 -4.89 4.82
N VAL A 15 2.52 -5.10 5.93
CA VAL A 15 3.09 -5.07 7.28
C VAL A 15 3.63 -6.45 7.66
N ASP A 16 4.85 -6.49 8.21
CA ASP A 16 5.46 -7.71 8.75
C ASP A 16 5.43 -7.65 10.28
N LEU A 17 4.82 -8.66 10.89
CA LEU A 17 4.71 -8.82 12.35
C LEU A 17 5.64 -9.93 12.88
N SER A 18 6.44 -10.54 12.00
CA SER A 18 7.42 -11.54 12.41
C SER A 18 8.43 -10.94 13.40
N GLY A 19 8.92 -11.77 14.33
CA GLY A 19 9.87 -11.32 15.34
C GLY A 19 9.29 -10.51 16.50
N ALA A 20 7.96 -10.40 16.61
CA ALA A 20 7.26 -9.72 17.72
C ALA A 20 7.78 -8.29 17.98
N PRO A 21 7.69 -7.37 16.99
CA PRO A 21 8.19 -6.02 17.13
C PRO A 21 7.43 -5.26 18.24
N SER A 22 8.12 -4.33 18.90
CA SER A 22 7.44 -3.33 19.74
C SER A 22 6.52 -2.45 18.89
N VAL A 23 5.52 -1.83 19.53
CA VAL A 23 4.62 -0.88 18.84
C VAL A 23 5.41 0.24 18.17
N GLU A 24 6.45 0.76 18.83
CA GLU A 24 7.31 1.80 18.26
C GLU A 24 8.03 1.32 16.99
N ALA A 25 8.65 0.13 17.04
CA ALA A 25 9.35 -0.44 15.90
C ALA A 25 8.40 -0.69 14.72
N LEU A 26 7.19 -1.19 15.01
CA LEU A 26 6.14 -1.41 14.03
C LEU A 26 5.69 -0.09 13.37
N MET A 27 5.45 0.97 14.16
CA MET A 27 5.07 2.28 13.62
C MET A 27 6.16 2.88 12.73
N GLN A 28 7.44 2.72 13.10
CA GLN A 28 8.55 3.16 12.27
C GLN A 28 8.63 2.39 10.95
N GLN A 29 8.38 1.07 10.98
CA GLN A 29 8.32 0.25 9.78
C GLN A 29 7.18 0.67 8.85
N VAL A 30 5.96 0.82 9.39
CA VAL A 30 4.80 1.26 8.61
C VAL A 30 5.05 2.62 7.98
N LYS A 31 5.57 3.60 8.73
CA LYS A 31 5.90 4.93 8.21
C LYS A 31 6.86 4.84 7.01
N ARG A 32 7.95 4.07 7.13
CA ARG A 32 8.92 3.90 6.04
C ARG A 32 8.28 3.27 4.80
N GLN A 33 7.49 2.22 4.98
CA GLN A 33 6.83 1.53 3.87
C GLN A 33 5.79 2.43 3.18
N THR A 34 4.99 3.17 3.94
CA THR A 34 3.98 4.09 3.40
C THR A 34 4.61 5.24 2.61
N LEU A 35 5.74 5.78 3.09
CA LEU A 35 6.47 6.82 2.34
C LEU A 35 7.04 6.28 1.03
N ALA A 36 7.60 5.08 1.02
CA ALA A 36 8.11 4.45 -0.20
C ALA A 36 6.98 4.10 -1.19
N ALA A 37 5.81 3.69 -0.71
CA ALA A 37 4.65 3.40 -1.54
C ALA A 37 4.08 4.66 -2.21
N GLN A 38 4.10 5.81 -1.53
CA GLN A 38 3.61 7.07 -2.09
C GLN A 38 4.40 7.55 -3.32
N THR A 39 5.67 7.15 -3.48
CA THR A 39 6.45 7.41 -4.70
C THR A 39 5.84 6.75 -5.95
N HIS A 40 4.95 5.78 -5.77
CA HIS A 40 4.31 5.00 -6.83
C HIS A 40 2.78 5.19 -6.86
N GLN A 41 2.27 6.28 -6.27
CA GLN A 41 0.82 6.48 -6.05
C GLN A 41 -0.02 6.60 -7.33
N ASP A 42 0.60 6.85 -8.47
CA ASP A 42 -0.09 6.99 -9.76
C ASP A 42 -0.39 5.63 -10.42
N LEU A 43 0.15 4.52 -9.89
CA LEU A 43 -0.11 3.18 -10.40
C LEU A 43 -1.48 2.66 -9.92
N PRO A 44 -2.42 2.33 -10.82
CA PRO A 44 -3.72 1.78 -10.44
C PRO A 44 -3.57 0.47 -9.64
N PHE A 45 -4.33 0.35 -8.55
CA PHE A 45 -4.30 -0.83 -7.69
C PHE A 45 -4.59 -2.15 -8.45
N GLU A 46 -5.48 -2.11 -9.42
CA GLU A 46 -5.87 -3.24 -10.25
C GLU A 46 -4.67 -3.84 -10.99
N GLN A 47 -3.77 -3.00 -11.51
CA GLN A 47 -2.54 -3.45 -12.18
C GLN A 47 -1.59 -4.14 -11.20
N VAL A 48 -1.52 -3.67 -9.96
CA VAL A 48 -0.72 -4.33 -8.90
C VAL A 48 -1.27 -5.72 -8.63
N VAL A 49 -2.60 -5.87 -8.52
CA VAL A 49 -3.25 -7.17 -8.32
C VAL A 49 -3.00 -8.11 -9.49
N GLU A 50 -3.07 -7.62 -10.73
CA GLU A 50 -2.82 -8.41 -11.94
C GLU A 50 -1.38 -8.96 -11.99
N VAL A 51 -0.40 -8.17 -11.57
CA VAL A 51 1.02 -8.58 -11.53
C VAL A 51 1.29 -9.53 -10.37
N VAL A 52 0.78 -9.22 -9.17
CA VAL A 52 1.03 -10.03 -7.96
C VAL A 52 0.29 -11.37 -8.00
N ARG A 53 -0.85 -11.44 -8.71
CA ARG A 53 -1.71 -12.64 -8.81
C ARG A 53 -1.95 -13.30 -7.45
N PRO A 54 -2.47 -12.57 -6.44
CA PRO A 54 -2.70 -13.13 -5.12
C PRO A 54 -3.71 -14.28 -5.20
N GLN A 55 -3.57 -15.25 -4.30
CA GLN A 55 -4.56 -16.32 -4.17
C GLN A 55 -5.94 -15.71 -3.90
N ARG A 56 -6.90 -16.08 -4.74
CA ARG A 56 -8.30 -15.68 -4.57
C ARG A 56 -8.99 -16.74 -3.72
N SER A 57 -9.65 -16.30 -2.64
CA SER A 57 -10.46 -17.13 -1.74
C SER A 57 -11.91 -17.17 -2.18
#